data_AF-A0A318TLF0-F1
#
_entry.id   AF-A0A318TLF0-F1
#
_cell.length_a   1.000
_cell.length_b   1.000
_cell.length_c   1.000
_cell.angle_alpha   90.00
_cell.angle_beta   90.00
_cell.angle_gamma   90.00
#
_symmetry.space_group_name_H-M   'P 1'
#
loop_
_entity.id
_entity.type
_entity.pdbx_description
1 polymer ?
#
loop_
_entity_poly.entity_id
_entity_poly.type
_entity_poly.pdbx_seq_one_letter_code
_entity_poly.pdbx_strand_id
1 'polypeptide(L)'
;MKLGIVFSILIIAIGSIVVVQKFNRRVHYNHWSPIVQWQSYSANSYQGIHEWVDGDYPYRIEMVDRVSKAFRSGYAFVSGGRLILRDLANEVQFRKFGANYVKEYIFKSIRPRLINRTHEFSFDYHHGVLSACLILGSKQCQRISVKGGSFPYVYAISGDSVLAITNYADALLFKGGRWCRMVMEDDVYRCDESRQDMLVEPRKIQFYSSIIYQSKTLIGEWPTGRLYEFDGDVLKPSTFTPPAIQEVSLQRLGYEAQSMAEYCGDLFVGYWPKGEIWRFDHKEGVWGLFFRAFSPEVNETFIPYAGRPDDGLGAAFFGQRVTALVPFEESLYVATSNLREWKDDIVPPSSIPADRLDEYGRVYRISRYGCQSSYR
;
A
#
# COMPACT_ATOMS: atom_id res chain seq x y z
N MET A 1 60.06 -40.54 -29.36
CA MET A 1 60.98 -39.56 -28.75
C MET A 1 61.36 -38.54 -29.83
N LYS A 2 60.85 -37.31 -29.71
CA LYS A 2 61.17 -36.03 -30.37
C LYS A 2 61.18 -35.88 -31.91
N LEU A 3 60.85 -34.62 -32.27
CA LEU A 3 60.93 -33.88 -33.53
C LEU A 3 59.79 -34.18 -34.53
N GLY A 4 58.97 -33.24 -34.98
CA GLY A 4 59.09 -31.77 -35.01
C GLY A 4 58.86 -31.34 -36.46
N ILE A 5 57.59 -31.18 -36.86
CA ILE A 5 57.23 -30.77 -38.23
C ILE A 5 56.86 -29.28 -38.22
N VAL A 6 57.65 -28.51 -38.96
CA VAL A 6 57.43 -27.12 -39.31
C VAL A 6 56.49 -27.11 -40.53
N PHE A 7 55.34 -26.44 -40.43
CA PHE A 7 54.56 -26.05 -41.61
C PHE A 7 54.52 -24.52 -41.70
N SER A 8 55.16 -24.01 -42.75
CA SER A 8 55.04 -22.63 -43.21
C SER A 8 53.68 -22.48 -43.90
N ILE A 9 52.80 -21.67 -43.33
CA ILE A 9 51.54 -21.27 -43.99
C ILE A 9 51.76 -19.92 -44.65
N LEU A 10 51.61 -19.92 -45.97
CA LEU A 10 51.61 -18.76 -46.86
C LEU A 10 50.33 -17.93 -46.60
N ILE A 11 50.51 -16.69 -46.13
CA ILE A 11 49.42 -15.73 -45.94
C ILE A 11 49.11 -15.08 -47.29
N ILE A 12 47.93 -15.38 -47.86
CA ILE A 12 47.35 -14.61 -48.95
C ILE A 12 46.30 -13.68 -48.32
N ALA A 13 46.63 -12.39 -48.27
CA ALA A 13 45.74 -11.34 -47.78
C ALA A 13 44.67 -11.04 -48.84
N ILE A 14 43.42 -11.45 -48.57
CA ILE A 14 42.22 -10.92 -49.22
C ILE A 14 41.44 -10.20 -48.13
N GLY A 15 41.43 -8.86 -48.20
CA GLY A 15 40.73 -7.99 -47.27
C GLY A 15 39.23 -8.27 -47.26
N SER A 16 38.77 -9.00 -46.24
CA SER A 16 37.36 -9.08 -45.86
C SER A 16 37.23 -8.38 -44.51
N ILE A 17 36.59 -7.21 -44.51
CA ILE A 17 36.16 -6.53 -43.29
C ILE A 17 35.06 -7.41 -42.68
N VAL A 18 35.40 -8.18 -41.65
CA VAL A 18 34.42 -8.87 -40.81
C VAL A 18 33.82 -7.81 -39.89
N VAL A 19 32.68 -7.25 -40.27
CA VAL A 19 31.84 -6.49 -39.34
C VAL A 19 31.22 -7.49 -38.37
N VAL A 20 31.85 -7.69 -37.21
CA VAL A 20 31.23 -8.41 -36.09
C VAL A 20 30.14 -7.50 -35.52
N GLN A 21 28.97 -7.53 -36.14
CA GLN A 21 27.78 -6.89 -35.60
C GLN A 21 27.33 -7.71 -34.39
N LYS A 22 27.82 -7.34 -33.20
CA LYS A 22 27.31 -7.87 -31.92
C LYS A 22 25.83 -7.52 -31.81
N PHE A 23 24.96 -8.41 -32.26
CA PHE A 23 23.56 -8.39 -31.90
C PHE A 23 23.45 -8.73 -30.41
N ASN A 24 23.59 -7.72 -29.55
CA ASN A 24 23.08 -7.78 -28.19
C ASN A 24 21.54 -7.83 -28.26
N ARG A 25 20.98 -9.00 -28.59
CA ARG A 25 19.57 -9.27 -28.30
C ARG A 25 19.46 -9.34 -26.78
N ARG A 26 19.17 -8.20 -26.14
CA ARG A 26 18.65 -8.20 -24.78
C ARG A 26 17.32 -8.94 -24.84
N VAL A 27 17.29 -10.16 -24.32
CA VAL A 27 16.05 -10.89 -24.09
C VAL A 27 15.31 -10.12 -23.01
N HIS A 28 14.22 -9.45 -23.38
CA HIS A 28 13.34 -8.80 -22.42
C HIS A 28 12.44 -9.88 -21.81
N TYR A 29 12.62 -10.14 -20.52
CA TYR A 29 11.70 -10.98 -19.77
C TYR A 29 10.54 -10.09 -19.31
N ASN A 30 9.32 -10.48 -19.69
CA ASN A 30 8.10 -9.85 -19.19
C ASN A 30 7.71 -10.54 -17.89
N HIS A 31 7.46 -9.75 -16.87
CA HIS A 31 7.00 -10.20 -15.57
C HIS A 31 5.57 -9.71 -15.32
N TRP A 32 4.85 -10.40 -14.43
CA TRP A 32 3.51 -9.98 -14.03
C TRP A 32 3.20 -10.40 -12.58
N SER A 33 2.29 -9.67 -11.95
CA SER A 33 1.73 -9.97 -10.64
C SER A 33 0.26 -9.51 -10.54
N PRO A 34 -0.58 -10.16 -9.69
CA PRO A 34 -1.93 -9.68 -9.43
C PRO A 34 -1.88 -8.43 -8.54
N ILE A 35 -2.77 -7.46 -8.80
CA ILE A 35 -2.91 -6.29 -7.93
C ILE A 35 -3.78 -6.66 -6.74
N VAL A 36 -3.19 -6.57 -5.55
CA VAL A 36 -3.83 -6.98 -4.30
C VAL A 36 -4.91 -5.98 -3.89
N GLN A 37 -6.00 -6.51 -3.35
CA GLN A 37 -7.22 -5.76 -3.12
C GLN A 37 -7.09 -4.65 -2.07
N TRP A 38 -6.13 -4.59 -1.15
CA TRP A 38 -6.37 -3.83 0.10
C TRP A 38 -5.42 -2.68 0.44
N GLN A 39 -6.04 -1.52 0.63
CA GLN A 39 -5.49 -0.28 1.22
C GLN A 39 -6.47 0.16 2.33
N SER A 40 -6.05 1.02 3.27
CA SER A 40 -6.76 1.31 4.55
C SER A 40 -8.27 1.59 4.51
N TYR A 41 -8.76 2.25 3.46
CA TYR A 41 -10.14 2.76 3.41
C TYR A 41 -10.97 2.16 2.27
N SER A 42 -10.36 1.68 1.20
CA SER A 42 -11.08 1.03 0.10
C SER A 42 -10.21 0.01 -0.60
N ALA A 43 -10.88 -1.02 -1.11
CA ALA A 43 -10.22 -2.07 -1.85
C ALA A 43 -10.04 -1.70 -3.32
N ASN A 44 -8.85 -1.96 -3.88
CA ASN A 44 -8.67 -2.06 -5.33
C ASN A 44 -9.46 -3.25 -5.88
N SER A 45 -9.85 -3.18 -7.16
CA SER A 45 -10.47 -4.31 -7.86
C SER A 45 -9.58 -5.57 -7.81
N TYR A 46 -10.19 -6.73 -7.56
CA TYR A 46 -9.52 -8.05 -7.48
C TYR A 46 -9.05 -8.61 -8.83
N GLN A 47 -9.29 -7.90 -9.93
CA GLN A 47 -8.98 -8.35 -11.28
C GLN A 47 -7.88 -7.52 -11.94
N GLY A 48 -7.09 -6.81 -11.13
CA GLY A 48 -5.94 -6.08 -11.61
C GLY A 48 -4.76 -7.01 -11.91
N ILE A 49 -4.11 -6.81 -13.06
CA ILE A 49 -2.84 -7.43 -13.42
C ILE A 49 -1.84 -6.30 -13.62
N HIS A 50 -0.71 -6.40 -12.94
CA HIS A 50 0.45 -5.55 -13.16
C HIS A 50 1.48 -6.32 -13.99
N GLU A 51 2.00 -5.71 -15.04
CA GLU A 51 3.00 -6.26 -15.96
C GLU A 51 4.19 -5.29 -16.03
N TRP A 52 5.41 -5.83 -16.12
CA TRP A 52 6.58 -5.00 -16.31
C TRP A 52 7.70 -5.65 -17.12
N VAL A 53 8.56 -4.81 -17.68
CA VAL A 53 9.80 -5.21 -18.36
C VAL A 53 10.98 -4.92 -17.45
N ASP A 54 11.80 -5.94 -17.22
CA ASP A 54 13.03 -5.76 -16.47
C ASP A 54 14.05 -4.90 -17.21
N GLY A 55 14.57 -3.89 -16.52
CA GLY A 55 15.72 -3.10 -16.96
C GLY A 55 16.04 -1.92 -16.04
N ASP A 56 17.17 -1.28 -16.26
CA ASP A 56 17.66 -0.14 -15.46
C ASP A 56 17.03 1.18 -15.95
N TYR A 57 15.70 1.22 -15.94
CA TYR A 57 14.94 2.41 -16.30
C TYR A 57 14.69 3.24 -15.04
N PRO A 58 14.98 4.55 -15.06
CA PRO A 58 14.71 5.40 -13.91
C PRO A 58 13.20 5.57 -13.71
N TYR A 59 12.81 5.76 -12.46
CA TYR A 59 11.46 6.24 -12.13
C TYR A 59 11.36 7.74 -12.44
N ARG A 60 10.24 8.15 -13.03
CA ARG A 60 9.87 9.55 -13.22
C ARG A 60 8.71 9.88 -12.31
N ILE A 61 8.85 10.95 -11.54
CA ILE A 61 7.83 11.43 -10.60
C ILE A 61 7.29 12.76 -11.12
N GLU A 62 5.97 12.83 -11.29
CA GLU A 62 5.28 14.03 -11.74
C GLU A 62 4.16 14.38 -10.77
N MET A 63 3.98 15.66 -10.47
CA MET A 63 2.75 16.12 -9.85
C MET A 63 1.66 16.14 -10.91
N VAL A 64 0.50 15.58 -10.57
CA VAL A 64 -0.69 15.69 -11.41
C VAL A 64 -1.37 17.03 -11.13
N ASP A 65 -2.07 17.55 -12.15
CA ASP A 65 -2.95 18.70 -12.00
C ASP A 65 -3.91 18.51 -10.82
N ARG A 66 -4.15 19.61 -10.12
CA ARG A 66 -4.92 19.59 -8.89
C ARG A 66 -6.35 19.15 -9.18
N VAL A 67 -6.78 18.09 -8.49
CA VAL A 67 -8.11 17.48 -8.62
C VAL A 67 -9.21 18.47 -8.21
N SER A 68 -9.01 19.16 -7.08
CA SER A 68 -9.88 20.21 -6.55
C SER A 68 -9.13 21.04 -5.53
N LYS A 69 -9.57 22.29 -5.31
CA LYS A 69 -9.03 23.13 -4.22
C LYS A 69 -9.36 22.57 -2.82
N ALA A 70 -10.54 21.98 -2.67
CA ALA A 70 -11.02 21.38 -1.42
C ALA A 70 -10.44 19.99 -1.12
N PHE A 71 -9.83 19.33 -2.11
CA PHE A 71 -9.29 17.99 -1.94
C PHE A 71 -8.02 18.06 -1.08
N ARG A 72 -8.19 17.86 0.24
CA ARG A 72 -7.15 17.89 1.28
C ARG A 72 -7.01 16.56 2.01
N SER A 73 -8.14 15.87 2.22
CA SER A 73 -8.19 14.54 2.81
C SER A 73 -8.29 13.46 1.73
N GLY A 74 -7.26 13.43 0.88
CA GLY A 74 -7.27 12.62 -0.33
C GLY A 74 -7.11 11.13 -0.07
N TYR A 75 -7.82 10.33 -0.87
CA TYR A 75 -7.64 8.90 -0.98
C TYR A 75 -7.74 8.46 -2.44
N ALA A 76 -7.17 7.30 -2.80
CA ALA A 76 -7.24 6.77 -4.16
C ALA A 76 -7.45 5.25 -4.15
N PHE A 77 -8.16 4.74 -5.16
CA PHE A 77 -8.34 3.31 -5.42
C PHE A 77 -8.81 3.08 -6.86
N VAL A 78 -8.80 1.82 -7.31
CA VAL A 78 -9.38 1.43 -8.60
C VAL A 78 -10.69 0.69 -8.41
N SER A 79 -11.74 1.16 -9.10
CA SER A 79 -13.07 0.53 -9.11
C SER A 79 -13.64 0.52 -10.52
N GLY A 80 -14.13 -0.65 -10.97
CA GLY A 80 -14.69 -0.81 -12.32
C GLY A 80 -13.72 -0.39 -13.43
N GLY A 81 -12.43 -0.74 -13.28
CA GLY A 81 -11.38 -0.40 -14.23
C GLY A 81 -11.02 1.09 -14.30
N ARG A 82 -11.44 1.90 -13.31
CA ARG A 82 -11.22 3.34 -13.30
C ARG A 82 -10.49 3.76 -12.03
N LEU A 83 -9.52 4.65 -12.17
CA LEU A 83 -8.92 5.34 -11.03
C LEU A 83 -9.93 6.33 -10.43
N ILE A 84 -10.21 6.14 -9.15
CA ILE A 84 -11.09 6.99 -8.35
C ILE A 84 -10.23 7.68 -7.29
N LEU A 85 -10.38 9.00 -7.19
CA LEU A 85 -9.84 9.82 -6.11
C LEU A 85 -10.99 10.27 -5.24
N ARG A 86 -10.91 10.06 -3.94
CA ARG A 86 -11.99 10.34 -3.00
C ARG A 86 -11.57 11.40 -2.00
N ASP A 87 -12.35 12.45 -1.92
CA ASP A 87 -12.27 13.44 -0.84
C ASP A 87 -13.03 12.87 0.35
N LEU A 88 -12.30 12.41 1.36
CA LEU A 88 -12.91 11.82 2.54
C LEU A 88 -13.66 12.85 3.38
N ALA A 89 -13.24 14.12 3.36
CA ALA A 89 -13.83 15.16 4.20
C ALA A 89 -15.13 15.72 3.62
N ASN A 90 -15.21 15.81 2.29
CA ASN A 90 -16.31 16.46 1.58
C ASN A 90 -17.27 15.49 0.89
N GLU A 91 -17.08 14.18 1.06
CA GLU A 91 -17.91 13.11 0.47
C GLU A 91 -18.08 13.20 -1.05
N VAL A 92 -17.03 13.68 -1.73
CA VAL A 92 -16.96 13.78 -3.19
C VAL A 92 -15.95 12.76 -3.71
N GLN A 93 -16.21 12.18 -4.88
CA GLN A 93 -15.19 11.44 -5.61
C GLN A 93 -14.95 12.04 -7.00
N PHE A 94 -13.80 11.71 -7.56
CA PHE A 94 -13.35 12.17 -8.86
C PHE A 94 -12.88 10.96 -9.63
N ARG A 95 -13.47 10.74 -10.81
CA ARG A 95 -13.03 9.69 -11.72
C ARG A 95 -12.03 10.27 -12.71
N LYS A 96 -10.89 9.60 -12.88
CA LYS A 96 -9.95 9.95 -13.94
C LYS A 96 -10.55 9.63 -15.32
N PHE A 97 -10.43 10.58 -16.25
CA PHE A 97 -10.84 10.44 -17.65
C PHE A 97 -9.82 11.11 -18.56
N GLY A 98 -8.93 10.32 -19.17
CA GLY A 98 -7.77 10.86 -19.88
C GLY A 98 -6.88 11.66 -18.93
N ALA A 99 -6.49 12.87 -19.31
CA ALA A 99 -5.72 13.78 -18.45
C ALA A 99 -6.57 14.47 -17.36
N ASN A 100 -7.90 14.43 -17.47
CA ASN A 100 -8.81 15.21 -16.62
C ASN A 100 -9.46 14.35 -15.52
N TYR A 101 -10.13 15.03 -14.59
CA TYR A 101 -10.94 14.42 -13.53
C TYR A 101 -12.39 14.88 -13.64
N VAL A 102 -13.32 13.94 -13.56
CA VAL A 102 -14.77 14.21 -13.56
C VAL A 102 -15.28 14.02 -12.15
N LYS A 103 -15.84 15.08 -11.57
CA LYS A 103 -16.49 15.04 -10.26
C LYS A 103 -17.74 14.14 -10.33
N GLU A 104 -17.86 13.22 -9.39
CA GLU A 104 -19.02 12.35 -9.21
C GLU A 104 -19.47 12.44 -7.76
N TYR A 105 -20.78 12.54 -7.54
CA TYR A 105 -21.36 12.50 -6.21
C TYR A 105 -21.50 11.05 -5.76
N ILE A 106 -21.06 10.77 -4.54
CA ILE A 106 -21.08 9.42 -3.97
C ILE A 106 -22.54 9.05 -3.67
N PHE A 107 -23.07 8.05 -4.37
CA PHE A 107 -24.45 7.60 -4.13
C PHE A 107 -24.58 6.46 -3.10
N LYS A 108 -23.48 5.83 -2.64
CA LYS A 108 -23.52 4.70 -1.69
C LYS A 108 -22.27 4.62 -0.82
N SER A 109 -22.44 4.20 0.45
CA SER A 109 -21.32 3.75 1.26
C SER A 109 -20.72 2.49 0.62
N ILE A 110 -19.43 2.54 0.32
CA ILE A 110 -18.69 1.36 -0.14
C ILE A 110 -18.57 0.45 1.09
N ARG A 111 -19.31 -0.66 1.08
CA ARG A 111 -19.14 -1.70 2.09
C ARG A 111 -17.89 -2.49 1.72
N PRO A 112 -16.86 -2.50 2.57
CA PRO A 112 -15.69 -3.30 2.32
C PRO A 112 -16.08 -4.77 2.17
N ARG A 113 -15.62 -5.37 1.07
CA ARG A 113 -15.80 -6.79 0.77
C ARG A 113 -14.46 -7.33 0.35
N LEU A 114 -14.09 -8.48 0.89
CA LEU A 114 -12.98 -9.29 0.43
C LEU A 114 -13.57 -10.57 -0.13
N ILE A 115 -13.10 -11.01 -1.29
CA ILE A 115 -13.54 -12.27 -1.90
C ILE A 115 -12.29 -13.13 -2.07
N ASN A 116 -12.30 -14.33 -1.50
CA ASN A 116 -11.29 -15.35 -1.81
C ASN A 116 -11.91 -16.44 -2.70
N ARG A 117 -11.22 -17.57 -2.87
CA ARG A 117 -11.70 -18.66 -3.74
C ARG A 117 -13.04 -19.27 -3.31
N THR A 118 -13.32 -19.30 -2.01
CA THR A 118 -14.43 -20.08 -1.44
C THR A 118 -15.45 -19.21 -0.71
N HIS A 119 -15.03 -18.06 -0.19
CA HIS A 119 -15.81 -17.21 0.69
C HIS A 119 -15.79 -15.75 0.25
N GLU A 120 -16.92 -15.11 0.50
CA GLU A 120 -17.07 -13.67 0.56
C GLU A 120 -17.05 -13.22 2.02
N PHE A 121 -16.21 -12.24 2.32
CA PHE A 121 -16.11 -11.60 3.61
C PHE A 121 -16.75 -10.22 3.54
N SER A 122 -17.59 -9.92 4.53
CA SER A 122 -18.28 -8.64 4.63
C SER A 122 -18.38 -8.20 6.09
N PHE A 123 -18.58 -6.90 6.29
CA PHE A 123 -18.76 -6.31 7.61
C PHE A 123 -20.09 -5.56 7.71
N ASP A 124 -20.83 -5.85 8.79
CA ASP A 124 -22.02 -5.11 9.17
C ASP A 124 -21.66 -4.06 10.22
N TYR A 125 -21.58 -2.80 9.80
CA TYR A 125 -21.26 -1.67 10.67
C TYR A 125 -22.30 -1.40 11.75
N HIS A 126 -23.58 -1.75 11.52
CA HIS A 126 -24.64 -1.47 12.48
C HIS A 126 -24.57 -2.44 13.65
N HIS A 127 -24.23 -3.70 13.37
CA HIS A 127 -24.20 -4.76 14.38
C HIS A 127 -22.79 -5.11 14.86
N GLY A 128 -21.73 -4.59 14.20
CA GLY A 128 -20.35 -4.94 14.53
C GLY A 128 -20.05 -6.42 14.24
N VAL A 129 -20.48 -6.94 13.10
CA VAL A 129 -20.35 -8.38 12.77
C VAL A 129 -19.55 -8.57 11.48
N LEU A 130 -18.48 -9.37 11.56
CA LEU A 130 -17.80 -9.90 10.38
C LEU A 130 -18.46 -11.21 9.97
N SER A 131 -18.74 -11.34 8.68
CA SER A 131 -19.33 -12.55 8.09
C SER A 131 -18.40 -13.12 7.02
N ALA A 132 -18.24 -14.44 7.00
CA ALA A 132 -17.62 -15.21 5.93
C ALA A 132 -18.69 -16.14 5.34
N CYS A 133 -19.16 -15.85 4.14
CA CYS A 133 -20.25 -16.57 3.47
C CYS A 133 -19.70 -17.35 2.27
N LEU A 134 -20.12 -18.60 2.08
CA LEU A 134 -19.74 -19.39 0.91
C LEU A 134 -20.26 -18.76 -0.39
N ILE A 135 -19.42 -18.69 -1.42
CA ILE A 135 -19.78 -18.09 -2.72
C ILE A 135 -20.77 -18.99 -3.49
N LEU A 136 -20.62 -20.31 -3.38
CA LEU A 136 -21.41 -21.29 -4.13
C LEU A 136 -22.57 -21.83 -3.29
N GLY A 137 -23.74 -21.21 -3.43
CA GLY A 137 -25.05 -21.84 -3.19
C GLY A 137 -25.50 -22.06 -1.75
N SER A 138 -24.71 -21.69 -0.75
CA SER A 138 -25.05 -21.85 0.68
C SER A 138 -25.19 -20.49 1.35
N LYS A 139 -26.36 -20.20 1.97
CA LYS A 139 -26.56 -19.01 2.83
C LYS A 139 -25.88 -19.13 4.20
N GLN A 140 -25.11 -20.20 4.46
CA GLN A 140 -24.43 -20.36 5.75
C GLN A 140 -23.21 -19.45 5.79
N CYS A 141 -23.33 -18.38 6.57
CA CYS A 141 -22.22 -17.49 6.88
C CYS A 141 -21.71 -17.80 8.28
N GLN A 142 -20.40 -17.95 8.41
CA GLN A 142 -19.74 -17.94 9.71
C GLN A 142 -19.60 -16.51 10.17
N ARG A 143 -19.95 -16.24 11.42
CA ARG A 143 -20.02 -14.87 11.96
C ARG A 143 -19.18 -14.75 13.22
N ILE A 144 -18.57 -13.58 13.39
CA ILE A 144 -17.90 -13.20 14.63
C ILE A 144 -18.19 -11.74 14.93
N SER A 145 -18.56 -11.45 16.17
CA SER A 145 -18.86 -10.10 16.64
C SER A 145 -17.58 -9.40 17.11
N VAL A 146 -17.53 -8.09 16.87
CA VAL A 146 -16.53 -7.15 17.39
C VAL A 146 -17.22 -6.05 18.17
N LYS A 147 -16.45 -5.30 18.95
CA LYS A 147 -16.97 -4.19 19.76
C LYS A 147 -17.69 -3.17 18.87
N GLY A 148 -18.87 -2.70 19.27
CA GLY A 148 -19.57 -1.63 18.57
C GLY A 148 -18.70 -0.38 18.42
N GLY A 149 -18.70 0.22 17.22
CA GLY A 149 -17.77 1.31 16.84
C GLY A 149 -16.40 0.82 16.37
N SER A 150 -16.09 -0.47 16.52
CA SER A 150 -14.95 -1.11 15.86
C SER A 150 -15.34 -1.59 14.47
N PHE A 151 -14.37 -1.62 13.56
CA PHE A 151 -14.54 -2.08 12.19
C PHE A 151 -13.23 -2.64 11.64
N PRO A 152 -13.27 -3.61 10.71
CA PRO A 152 -12.09 -4.15 10.06
C PRO A 152 -11.41 -3.04 9.27
N TYR A 153 -10.16 -2.77 9.63
CA TYR A 153 -9.33 -1.74 9.02
C TYR A 153 -8.45 -2.34 7.93
N VAL A 154 -8.06 -3.61 8.08
CA VAL A 154 -7.28 -4.35 7.11
C VAL A 154 -7.76 -5.80 7.01
N TYR A 155 -7.67 -6.33 5.80
CA TYR A 155 -7.78 -7.75 5.52
C TYR A 155 -6.49 -8.27 4.90
N ALA A 156 -6.08 -9.50 5.22
CA ALA A 156 -4.93 -10.15 4.62
C ALA A 156 -5.27 -11.61 4.28
N ILE A 157 -4.72 -12.13 3.18
CA ILE A 157 -4.96 -13.50 2.72
C ILE A 157 -3.63 -14.23 2.62
N SER A 158 -3.52 -15.42 3.20
CA SER A 158 -2.44 -16.36 2.94
C SER A 158 -3.03 -17.76 2.74
N GLY A 159 -2.88 -18.30 1.52
CA GLY A 159 -3.56 -19.53 1.12
C GLY A 159 -5.09 -19.40 1.24
N ASP A 160 -5.72 -20.33 1.97
CA ASP A 160 -7.16 -20.30 2.26
C ASP A 160 -7.51 -19.56 3.56
N SER A 161 -6.51 -19.07 4.30
CA SER A 161 -6.69 -18.32 5.53
C SER A 161 -6.92 -16.84 5.25
N VAL A 162 -7.86 -16.24 5.97
CA VAL A 162 -8.13 -14.81 5.93
C VAL A 162 -7.98 -14.21 7.31
N LEU A 163 -7.16 -13.18 7.42
CA LEU A 163 -7.00 -12.37 8.61
C LEU A 163 -7.77 -11.06 8.42
N ALA A 164 -8.61 -10.71 9.39
CA ALA A 164 -9.21 -9.39 9.49
C ALA A 164 -8.77 -8.74 10.80
N ILE A 165 -8.28 -7.51 10.76
CA ILE A 165 -7.86 -6.79 11.96
C ILE A 165 -8.62 -5.49 12.06
N THR A 166 -9.23 -5.24 13.22
CA THR A 166 -10.01 -4.03 13.44
C THR A 166 -9.16 -2.82 13.80
N ASN A 167 -9.76 -1.63 13.78
CA ASN A 167 -9.18 -0.40 14.32
C ASN A 167 -8.85 -0.45 15.84
N TYR A 168 -9.27 -1.50 16.55
CA TYR A 168 -8.91 -1.76 17.95
C TYR A 168 -7.72 -2.74 18.08
N ALA A 169 -7.24 -3.27 16.96
CA ALA A 169 -6.36 -4.44 16.86
C ALA A 169 -6.99 -5.72 17.46
N ASP A 170 -8.30 -5.91 17.26
CA ASP A 170 -8.93 -7.23 17.38
C ASP A 170 -8.60 -8.02 16.10
N ALA A 171 -7.66 -8.95 16.19
CA ALA A 171 -7.20 -9.77 15.07
C ALA A 171 -8.02 -11.06 14.99
N LEU A 172 -8.65 -11.31 13.85
CA LEU A 172 -9.61 -12.38 13.63
C LEU A 172 -9.16 -13.23 12.45
N LEU A 173 -8.82 -14.48 12.73
CA LEU A 173 -8.41 -15.46 11.73
C LEU A 173 -9.63 -16.30 11.30
N PHE A 174 -9.92 -16.31 10.01
CA PHE A 174 -10.80 -17.29 9.39
C PHE A 174 -9.97 -18.38 8.73
N LYS A 175 -10.08 -19.61 9.22
CA LYS A 175 -9.38 -20.78 8.68
C LYS A 175 -10.23 -22.03 8.83
N GLY A 176 -10.23 -22.89 7.81
CA GLY A 176 -10.97 -24.16 7.85
C GLY A 176 -12.48 -23.98 8.07
N GLY A 177 -13.06 -22.90 7.54
CA GLY A 177 -14.49 -22.62 7.69
C GLY A 177 -14.92 -22.15 9.08
N ARG A 178 -14.00 -21.64 9.91
CA ARG A 178 -14.30 -21.13 11.26
C ARG A 178 -13.54 -19.85 11.55
N TRP A 179 -14.14 -18.98 12.36
CA TRP A 179 -13.47 -17.82 12.94
C TRP A 179 -12.74 -18.21 14.22
N CYS A 180 -11.60 -17.59 14.45
CA CYS A 180 -10.84 -17.62 15.68
C CYS A 180 -10.34 -16.22 16.00
N ARG A 181 -10.50 -15.79 17.26
CA ARG A 181 -9.88 -14.56 17.75
C ARG A 181 -8.43 -14.84 18.11
N MET A 182 -7.54 -13.98 17.67
CA MET A 182 -6.11 -14.12 17.92
C MET A 182 -5.70 -13.35 19.18
N VAL A 183 -4.83 -13.95 19.98
CA VAL A 183 -4.20 -13.33 21.14
C VAL A 183 -2.79 -12.90 20.76
N MET A 184 -2.38 -11.72 21.24
CA MET A 184 -1.04 -11.19 21.06
C MET A 184 -0.19 -11.49 22.31
N GLU A 185 0.90 -12.22 22.12
CA GLU A 185 1.93 -12.51 23.12
C GLU A 185 3.29 -12.22 22.49
N ASP A 186 4.14 -11.44 23.18
CA ASP A 186 5.45 -11.03 22.67
C ASP A 186 5.42 -10.51 21.23
N ASP A 187 4.41 -9.70 20.93
CA ASP A 187 4.19 -9.07 19.62
C ASP A 187 3.84 -10.04 18.48
N VAL A 188 3.50 -11.29 18.83
CA VAL A 188 3.06 -12.32 17.91
C VAL A 188 1.60 -12.63 18.16
N TYR A 189 0.77 -12.54 17.12
CA TYR A 189 -0.63 -12.92 17.19
C TYR A 189 -0.81 -14.36 16.76
N ARG A 190 -1.57 -15.13 17.54
CA ARG A 190 -1.93 -16.52 17.26
C ARG A 190 -3.39 -16.78 17.62
N CYS A 191 -4.04 -17.65 16.86
CA CYS A 191 -5.36 -18.14 17.23
C CYS A 191 -5.31 -18.83 18.60
N ASP A 192 -6.20 -18.43 19.51
CA ASP A 192 -6.44 -19.10 20.78
C ASP A 192 -7.91 -19.52 20.82
N GLU A 193 -8.19 -20.80 20.54
CA GLU A 193 -9.55 -21.32 20.50
C GLU A 193 -10.26 -21.23 21.88
N SER A 194 -9.48 -21.16 22.97
CA SER A 194 -10.01 -21.04 24.32
C SER A 194 -10.49 -19.61 24.64
N ARG A 195 -9.96 -18.60 23.94
CA ARG A 195 -10.35 -17.20 24.10
C ARG A 195 -11.32 -16.74 23.02
N GLN A 196 -12.59 -16.72 23.39
CA GLN A 196 -13.66 -16.15 22.58
C GLN A 196 -14.04 -14.73 22.99
N ASP A 197 -13.48 -14.21 24.09
CA ASP A 197 -13.82 -12.90 24.62
C ASP A 197 -13.52 -11.79 23.63
N MET A 198 -14.54 -10.97 23.37
CA MET A 198 -14.42 -9.82 22.49
C MET A 198 -13.49 -8.78 23.10
N LEU A 199 -12.58 -8.25 22.28
CA LEU A 199 -11.74 -7.12 22.70
C LEU A 199 -12.63 -5.88 22.89
N VAL A 200 -12.75 -5.39 24.11
CA VAL A 200 -13.63 -4.25 24.46
C VAL A 200 -12.93 -2.89 24.42
N GLU A 201 -11.60 -2.86 24.57
CA GLU A 201 -10.78 -1.66 24.57
C GLU A 201 -9.67 -1.73 23.50
N PRO A 202 -9.30 -0.62 22.83
CA PRO A 202 -8.24 -0.61 21.82
C PRO A 202 -6.87 -0.95 22.41
N ARG A 203 -6.07 -1.76 21.69
CA ARG A 203 -4.68 -2.08 22.10
C ARG A 203 -3.67 -0.94 21.89
N LYS A 204 -4.10 0.23 21.44
CA LYS A 204 -3.23 1.34 20.97
C LYS A 204 -2.21 0.85 19.91
N ILE A 205 -2.66 -0.08 19.08
CA ILE A 205 -1.99 -0.62 17.91
C ILE A 205 -3.05 -0.66 16.81
N GLN A 206 -2.66 -0.35 15.58
CA GLN A 206 -3.57 -0.36 14.43
C GLN A 206 -2.81 -0.85 13.21
N PHE A 207 -3.53 -1.50 12.30
CA PHE A 207 -2.97 -2.02 11.05
C PHE A 207 -3.72 -1.40 9.88
N TYR A 208 -2.98 -0.87 8.91
CA TYR A 208 -3.49 0.08 7.92
C TYR A 208 -3.49 -0.43 6.49
N SER A 209 -2.55 -1.29 6.13
CA SER A 209 -2.40 -1.75 4.75
C SER A 209 -2.00 -3.22 4.72
N SER A 210 -2.30 -3.89 3.62
CA SER A 210 -1.83 -5.26 3.38
C SER A 210 -1.48 -5.47 1.92
N ILE A 211 -0.50 -6.33 1.66
CA ILE A 211 -0.11 -6.72 0.31
C ILE A 211 0.44 -8.15 0.32
N ILE A 212 0.28 -8.85 -0.78
CA ILE A 212 1.03 -10.07 -1.07
C ILE A 212 2.19 -9.65 -1.98
N TYR A 213 3.42 -9.77 -1.49
CA TYR A 213 4.63 -9.40 -2.22
C TYR A 213 5.65 -10.52 -2.11
N GLN A 214 6.15 -11.03 -3.24
CA GLN A 214 7.11 -12.16 -3.28
C GLN A 214 6.71 -13.34 -2.37
N SER A 215 5.44 -13.75 -2.45
CA SER A 215 4.83 -14.81 -1.62
C SER A 215 4.73 -14.52 -0.13
N LYS A 216 4.97 -13.29 0.31
CA LYS A 216 4.79 -12.83 1.70
C LYS A 216 3.53 -11.99 1.80
N THR A 217 2.69 -12.28 2.79
CA THR A 217 1.55 -11.42 3.10
C THR A 217 1.99 -10.41 4.15
N LEU A 218 2.28 -9.19 3.71
CA LEU A 218 2.74 -8.10 4.56
C LEU A 218 1.56 -7.26 5.04
N ILE A 219 1.67 -6.74 6.27
CA ILE A 219 0.69 -5.84 6.88
C ILE A 219 1.41 -4.67 7.55
N GLY A 220 0.99 -3.44 7.28
CA GLY A 220 1.60 -2.23 7.86
C GLY A 220 0.98 -1.83 9.19
N GLU A 221 1.81 -1.55 10.20
CA GLU A 221 1.41 -1.24 11.59
C GLU A 221 1.66 0.23 11.98
N TRP A 222 0.87 0.68 12.95
CA TRP A 222 1.10 1.82 13.83
C TRP A 222 1.07 1.36 15.29
N PRO A 223 1.93 1.89 16.20
CA PRO A 223 2.74 3.11 16.09
C PRO A 223 4.23 2.92 15.78
N THR A 224 4.67 1.69 15.47
CA THR A 224 6.09 1.43 15.23
C THR A 224 6.50 1.63 13.78
N GLY A 225 5.54 1.61 12.85
CA GLY A 225 5.80 1.62 11.41
C GLY A 225 6.33 0.29 10.88
N ARG A 226 6.40 -0.75 11.71
CA ARG A 226 6.88 -2.06 11.27
C ARG A 226 5.91 -2.68 10.28
N LEU A 227 6.46 -3.50 9.42
CA LEU A 227 5.70 -4.46 8.66
C LEU A 227 5.58 -5.74 9.48
N TYR A 228 4.41 -6.37 9.43
CA TYR A 228 4.15 -7.70 9.95
C TYR A 228 3.96 -8.67 8.79
N GLU A 229 4.26 -9.94 9.02
CA GLU A 229 4.06 -11.02 8.05
C GLU A 229 2.98 -11.96 8.58
N PHE A 230 1.97 -12.21 7.74
CA PHE A 230 0.92 -13.20 7.97
C PHE A 230 1.20 -14.45 7.15
N ASP A 231 1.49 -15.58 7.80
CA ASP A 231 1.80 -16.84 7.12
C ASP A 231 0.57 -17.71 6.85
N GLY A 232 -0.60 -17.35 7.37
CA GLY A 232 -1.83 -18.14 7.30
C GLY A 232 -2.28 -18.68 8.66
N ASP A 233 -1.41 -18.62 9.66
CA ASP A 233 -1.66 -19.03 11.04
C ASP A 233 -1.27 -17.97 12.06
N VAL A 234 -0.22 -17.20 11.75
CA VAL A 234 0.49 -16.32 12.66
C VAL A 234 0.65 -14.96 12.01
N LEU A 235 0.44 -13.89 12.78
CA LEU A 235 0.89 -12.56 12.41
C LEU A 235 2.04 -12.16 13.35
N LYS A 236 3.20 -11.82 12.78
CA LYS A 236 4.42 -11.49 13.54
C LYS A 236 5.22 -10.38 12.87
N PRO A 237 6.13 -9.68 13.58
CA PRO A 237 7.00 -8.68 12.97
C PRO A 237 7.77 -9.29 11.79
N SER A 238 7.79 -8.57 10.67
CA SER A 238 8.45 -9.00 9.45
C SER A 238 9.88 -8.46 9.38
N THR A 239 10.78 -9.29 8.84
CA THR A 239 12.12 -8.86 8.45
C THR A 239 12.13 -7.95 7.23
N PHE A 240 10.97 -7.77 6.57
CA PHE A 240 10.81 -6.87 5.43
C PHE A 240 10.60 -5.40 5.83
N THR A 241 10.60 -5.06 7.11
CA THR A 241 10.52 -3.65 7.54
C THR A 241 11.74 -2.87 7.02
N PRO A 242 11.57 -1.64 6.47
CA PRO A 242 12.70 -0.79 6.09
C PRO A 242 13.69 -0.61 7.25
N PRO A 243 15.01 -0.79 7.06
CA PRO A 243 15.99 -0.79 8.16
C PRO A 243 15.94 0.47 9.04
N ALA A 244 15.85 1.66 8.43
CA ALA A 244 15.77 2.91 9.19
C ALA A 244 14.51 3.01 10.06
N ILE A 245 13.39 2.42 9.62
CA ILE A 245 12.16 2.34 10.42
C ILE A 245 12.32 1.29 11.52
N GLN A 246 12.96 0.15 11.22
CA GLN A 246 13.24 -0.90 12.18
C GLN A 246 14.09 -0.40 13.36
N GLU A 247 15.10 0.43 13.10
CA GLU A 247 15.99 1.03 14.11
C GLU A 247 15.24 1.89 15.15
N VAL A 248 14.18 2.59 14.74
CA VAL A 248 13.39 3.47 15.61
C VAL A 248 12.08 2.83 16.10
N SER A 249 11.76 1.63 15.64
CA SER A 249 10.46 0.97 15.90
C SER A 249 10.15 0.81 17.39
N LEU A 250 11.15 0.47 18.21
CA LEU A 250 11.02 0.30 19.66
C LEU A 250 10.70 1.59 20.40
N GLN A 251 10.96 2.76 19.79
CA GLN A 251 10.65 4.06 20.37
C GLN A 251 9.15 4.39 20.28
N ARG A 252 8.38 3.68 19.44
CA ARG A 252 6.93 3.85 19.26
C ARG A 252 6.51 5.31 19.04
N LEU A 253 7.30 6.06 18.25
CA LEU A 253 7.11 7.50 18.03
C LEU A 253 5.75 7.83 17.39
N GLY A 254 5.10 6.84 16.77
CA GLY A 254 3.84 6.99 16.05
C GLY A 254 3.99 6.79 14.54
N TYR A 255 5.04 6.14 14.05
CA TYR A 255 5.12 5.81 12.62
C TYR A 255 3.97 4.88 12.21
N GLU A 256 3.42 5.10 11.01
CA GLU A 256 2.34 4.28 10.45
C GLU A 256 2.74 3.83 9.05
N ALA A 257 2.87 2.52 8.84
CA ALA A 257 2.99 1.94 7.50
C ALA A 257 1.60 1.88 6.85
N GLN A 258 1.22 2.99 6.22
CA GLN A 258 -0.16 3.31 5.94
C GLN A 258 -0.66 2.75 4.61
N SER A 259 0.20 2.70 3.61
CA SER A 259 -0.14 2.24 2.27
C SER A 259 0.98 1.39 1.70
N MET A 260 0.63 0.41 0.87
CA MET A 260 1.60 -0.46 0.20
C MET A 260 1.19 -0.77 -1.24
N ALA A 261 2.14 -0.83 -2.16
CA ALA A 261 1.88 -1.28 -3.52
C ALA A 261 3.11 -1.97 -4.11
N GLU A 262 2.87 -2.95 -4.98
CA GLU A 262 3.87 -3.43 -5.91
C GLU A 262 3.76 -2.61 -7.20
N TYR A 263 4.89 -2.12 -7.69
CA TYR A 263 4.96 -1.46 -8.99
C TYR A 263 6.34 -1.70 -9.62
N CYS A 264 6.35 -2.20 -10.85
CA CYS A 264 7.53 -2.63 -11.58
C CYS A 264 8.38 -3.67 -10.82
N GLY A 265 7.73 -4.59 -10.11
CA GLY A 265 8.36 -5.59 -9.25
C GLY A 265 8.89 -5.05 -7.91
N ASP A 266 9.00 -3.75 -7.73
CA ASP A 266 9.44 -3.13 -6.48
C ASP A 266 8.26 -3.00 -5.49
N LEU A 267 8.54 -3.13 -4.20
CA LEU A 267 7.57 -2.84 -3.14
C LEU A 267 7.72 -1.39 -2.67
N PHE A 268 6.61 -0.66 -2.63
CA PHE A 268 6.52 0.70 -2.10
C PHE A 268 5.70 0.70 -0.82
N VAL A 269 6.15 1.46 0.18
CA VAL A 269 5.46 1.63 1.47
C VAL A 269 5.38 3.12 1.80
N GLY A 270 4.17 3.64 1.98
CA GLY A 270 3.91 5.01 2.40
C GLY A 270 3.81 5.13 3.91
N TYR A 271 4.50 6.12 4.47
CA TYR A 271 4.65 6.33 5.91
C TYR A 271 4.10 7.68 6.39
N TRP A 272 3.33 7.64 7.48
CA TRP A 272 3.03 8.81 8.32
C TRP A 272 4.07 8.88 9.47
N PRO A 273 4.45 10.07 10.00
CA PRO A 273 3.83 11.39 9.83
C PRO A 273 4.47 12.34 8.82
N LYS A 274 5.44 11.88 8.03
CA LYS A 274 6.24 12.75 7.15
C LYS A 274 5.91 12.61 5.67
N GLY A 275 4.96 11.74 5.32
CA GLY A 275 4.62 11.43 3.94
C GLY A 275 5.80 10.85 3.16
N GLU A 276 6.61 10.04 3.82
CA GLU A 276 7.77 9.36 3.22
C GLU A 276 7.29 8.12 2.46
N ILE A 277 7.96 7.82 1.35
CA ILE A 277 7.74 6.60 0.58
C ILE A 277 9.06 5.86 0.53
N TRP A 278 9.05 4.65 1.09
CA TRP A 278 10.19 3.74 1.06
C TRP A 278 9.98 2.73 -0.06
N ARG A 279 11.06 2.40 -0.78
CA ARG A 279 11.06 1.42 -1.86
C ARG A 279 12.03 0.30 -1.52
N PHE A 280 11.57 -0.94 -1.67
CA PHE A 280 12.43 -2.11 -1.77
C PHE A 280 12.68 -2.38 -3.25
N ASP A 281 13.95 -2.26 -3.66
CA ASP A 281 14.38 -2.66 -4.99
C ASP A 281 14.44 -4.18 -5.06
N HIS A 282 13.62 -4.79 -5.91
CA HIS A 282 13.54 -6.25 -5.99
C HIS A 282 14.76 -6.91 -6.62
N LYS A 283 15.53 -6.17 -7.42
CA LYS A 283 16.73 -6.68 -8.09
C LYS A 283 17.94 -6.63 -7.18
N GLU A 284 18.11 -5.49 -6.52
CA GLU A 284 19.23 -5.24 -5.61
C GLU A 284 18.96 -5.81 -4.21
N GLY A 285 17.70 -6.06 -3.86
CA GLY A 285 17.31 -6.58 -2.55
C GLY A 285 17.53 -5.58 -1.42
N VAL A 286 17.44 -4.28 -1.71
CA VAL A 286 17.74 -3.21 -0.76
C VAL A 286 16.59 -2.22 -0.60
N TRP A 287 16.43 -1.72 0.62
CA TRP A 287 15.52 -0.63 0.92
C TRP A 287 16.21 0.72 0.71
N GLY A 288 15.45 1.69 0.22
CA GLY A 288 15.84 3.10 0.20
C GLY A 288 14.64 4.02 0.37
N LEU A 289 14.88 5.20 0.94
CA LEU A 289 13.90 6.29 0.86
C LEU A 289 13.76 6.67 -0.62
N PHE A 290 12.58 6.47 -1.18
CA PHE A 290 12.33 6.72 -2.60
C PHE A 290 12.07 8.20 -2.85
N PHE A 291 11.12 8.79 -2.13
CA PHE A 291 10.96 10.24 -2.01
C PHE A 291 10.04 10.59 -0.84
N ARG A 292 9.95 11.88 -0.54
CA ARG A 292 8.99 12.45 0.41
C ARG A 292 7.97 13.26 -0.36
N ALA A 293 6.68 12.95 -0.19
CA ALA A 293 5.58 13.59 -0.91
C ALA A 293 5.23 14.99 -0.40
N PHE A 294 5.88 15.39 0.68
CA PHE A 294 5.76 16.69 1.31
C PHE A 294 7.14 17.29 1.48
N SER A 295 7.22 18.60 1.37
CA SER A 295 8.46 19.29 1.63
C SER A 295 8.78 19.27 3.14
N PRO A 296 10.06 19.14 3.53
CA PRO A 296 10.46 19.24 4.93
C PRO A 296 10.19 20.62 5.53
N GLU A 297 9.89 20.65 6.83
CA GLU A 297 9.75 21.89 7.59
C GLU A 297 11.07 22.36 8.21
N VAL A 298 11.23 23.67 8.37
CA VAL A 298 12.35 24.23 9.16
C VAL A 298 12.12 23.87 10.62
N ASN A 299 13.12 23.27 11.27
CA ASN A 299 13.02 22.76 12.65
C ASN A 299 11.88 21.74 12.84
N GLU A 300 11.65 20.89 11.83
CA GLU A 300 10.61 19.88 11.82
C GLU A 300 10.64 18.97 13.07
N THR A 301 9.52 18.96 13.80
CA THR A 301 9.22 17.98 14.86
C THR A 301 8.87 16.62 14.26
N PHE A 302 8.83 15.56 15.07
CA PHE A 302 8.48 14.21 14.59
C PHE A 302 7.22 14.20 13.73
N ILE A 303 6.13 14.78 14.25
CA ILE A 303 4.93 15.09 13.48
C ILE A 303 5.03 16.55 13.01
N PRO A 304 5.04 16.83 11.70
CA PRO A 304 5.06 18.20 11.18
C PRO A 304 3.93 19.05 11.78
N TYR A 305 4.25 20.30 12.14
CA TYR A 305 3.35 21.27 12.74
C TYR A 305 2.69 20.87 14.07
N ALA A 306 3.20 19.86 14.79
CA ALA A 306 2.65 19.47 16.08
C ALA A 306 2.88 20.52 17.18
N GLY A 307 3.93 21.35 17.06
CA GLY A 307 4.24 22.44 18.00
C GLY A 307 3.55 23.77 17.70
N ARG A 308 2.58 23.80 16.78
CA ARG A 308 1.82 25.01 16.45
C ARG A 308 0.95 25.47 17.65
N PRO A 309 0.49 26.73 17.67
CA PRO A 309 -0.47 27.21 18.67
C PRO A 309 -1.75 26.35 18.69
N ASP A 310 -2.37 26.21 19.86
CA ASP A 310 -3.64 25.49 20.00
C ASP A 310 -4.73 26.16 19.14
N ASP A 311 -5.18 25.43 18.13
CA ASP A 311 -6.21 25.81 17.17
C ASP A 311 -7.48 24.95 17.35
N GLY A 312 -7.58 24.19 18.45
CA GLY A 312 -8.63 23.21 18.68
C GLY A 312 -8.51 21.95 17.84
N LEU A 313 -7.54 21.88 16.91
CA LEU A 313 -7.23 20.68 16.16
C LEU A 313 -6.21 19.84 16.95
N GLY A 314 -6.34 18.52 16.90
CA GLY A 314 -5.34 17.64 17.53
C GLY A 314 -3.94 17.90 16.97
N ALA A 315 -2.90 17.78 17.80
CA ALA A 315 -1.51 18.04 17.39
C ALA A 315 -1.11 17.28 16.10
N ALA A 316 -1.69 16.10 15.88
CA ALA A 316 -1.44 15.24 14.74
C ALA A 316 -2.24 15.57 13.46
N PHE A 317 -3.15 16.56 13.48
CA PHE A 317 -4.04 16.88 12.36
C PHE A 317 -3.27 17.14 11.05
N PHE A 318 -2.24 18.00 11.10
CA PHE A 318 -1.36 18.28 9.96
C PHE A 318 -0.21 17.27 9.82
N GLY A 319 -0.33 16.08 10.40
CA GLY A 319 0.58 14.99 10.07
C GLY A 319 0.42 14.61 8.60
N GLN A 320 1.53 14.42 7.91
CA GLN A 320 1.61 14.25 6.46
C GLN A 320 1.48 12.77 6.11
N ARG A 321 0.40 12.42 5.40
CA ARG A 321 0.01 11.04 5.07
C ARG A 321 0.26 10.72 3.61
N VAL A 322 0.73 9.51 3.32
CA VAL A 322 0.62 8.88 2.00
C VAL A 322 -0.48 7.85 2.11
N THR A 323 -1.70 8.29 1.83
CA THR A 323 -2.90 7.51 2.14
C THR A 323 -3.16 6.40 1.13
N ALA A 324 -2.69 6.53 -0.10
CA ALA A 324 -2.88 5.52 -1.12
C ALA A 324 -1.70 5.42 -2.07
N LEU A 325 -1.37 4.18 -2.44
CA LEU A 325 -0.45 3.80 -3.49
C LEU A 325 -1.21 2.89 -4.46
N VAL A 326 -1.47 3.37 -5.68
CA VAL A 326 -2.41 2.72 -6.60
C VAL A 326 -1.78 2.54 -7.97
N PRO A 327 -1.31 1.32 -8.32
CA PRO A 327 -0.92 1.00 -9.69
C PRO A 327 -2.13 1.17 -10.62
N PHE A 328 -2.02 1.98 -11.66
CA PHE A 328 -3.10 2.19 -12.63
C PHE A 328 -2.50 2.62 -13.97
N GLU A 329 -2.88 1.93 -15.05
CA GLU A 329 -2.27 2.10 -16.37
C GLU A 329 -0.74 2.04 -16.23
N GLU A 330 -0.01 2.96 -16.87
CA GLU A 330 1.45 2.96 -16.89
C GLU A 330 2.10 3.55 -15.63
N SER A 331 1.37 3.68 -14.52
CA SER A 331 1.84 4.50 -13.39
C SER A 331 1.42 3.98 -12.02
N LEU A 332 2.19 4.35 -11.01
CA LEU A 332 1.80 4.28 -9.61
C LEU A 332 1.33 5.67 -9.17
N TYR A 333 0.05 5.77 -8.80
CA TYR A 333 -0.53 6.98 -8.26
C TYR A 333 -0.35 7.04 -6.76
N VAL A 334 0.11 8.18 -6.27
CA VAL A 334 0.29 8.48 -4.84
C VAL A 334 -0.70 9.56 -4.45
N ALA A 335 -1.53 9.32 -3.45
CA ALA A 335 -2.40 10.34 -2.87
C ALA A 335 -1.91 10.74 -1.48
N THR A 336 -1.89 12.04 -1.22
CA THR A 336 -1.52 12.59 0.09
C THR A 336 -2.73 13.09 0.87
N SER A 337 -2.61 13.19 2.18
CA SER A 337 -3.67 13.67 3.07
C SER A 337 -3.11 14.24 4.37
N ASN A 338 -3.95 14.95 5.10
CA ASN A 338 -3.79 15.21 6.52
C ASN A 338 -4.32 14.01 7.35
N LEU A 339 -4.11 14.04 8.66
CA LEU A 339 -4.78 13.14 9.58
C LEU A 339 -6.21 13.63 9.86
N ARG A 340 -7.20 12.74 9.67
CA ARG A 340 -8.66 13.00 9.76
C ARG A 340 -9.21 13.80 8.57
N GLU A 341 -10.47 14.20 8.68
CA GLU A 341 -11.20 14.97 7.67
C GLU A 341 -10.88 16.46 7.80
N TRP A 342 -10.32 17.04 6.73
CA TRP A 342 -10.11 18.46 6.57
C TRP A 342 -11.22 19.07 5.73
N LYS A 343 -12.26 19.53 6.43
CA LYS A 343 -13.44 20.16 5.84
C LYS A 343 -13.17 21.62 5.48
N ASP A 344 -13.96 22.16 4.57
CA ASP A 344 -13.82 23.53 4.04
C ASP A 344 -13.93 24.63 5.12
N ASP A 345 -14.56 24.34 6.27
CA ASP A 345 -14.69 25.23 7.41
C ASP A 345 -13.45 25.27 8.32
N ILE A 346 -12.50 24.35 8.15
CA ILE A 346 -11.26 24.31 8.92
C ILE A 346 -10.24 25.28 8.31
N VAL A 347 -10.03 26.39 9.01
CA VAL A 347 -9.04 27.41 8.64
C VAL A 347 -7.65 26.96 9.11
N PRO A 348 -6.68 26.77 8.20
CA PRO A 348 -5.32 26.45 8.61
C PRO A 348 -4.66 27.64 9.34
N PRO A 349 -3.76 27.36 10.29
CA PRO A 349 -2.99 28.41 10.95
C PRO A 349 -2.11 29.15 9.94
N SER A 350 -1.99 30.48 10.11
CA SER A 350 -1.20 31.34 9.24
C SER A 350 0.31 31.02 9.26
N SER A 351 0.76 30.23 10.24
CA SER A 351 2.14 29.75 10.32
C SER A 351 2.48 28.69 9.27
N ILE A 352 1.48 28.07 8.62
CA ILE A 352 1.70 27.11 7.53
C ILE A 352 1.58 27.84 6.19
N PRO A 353 2.66 27.92 5.40
CA PRO A 353 2.64 28.57 4.08
C PRO A 353 1.63 27.94 3.11
N ALA A 354 1.08 28.75 2.21
CA ALA A 354 0.04 28.31 1.27
C ALA A 354 0.50 27.19 0.31
N ASP A 355 1.77 27.23 -0.11
CA ASP A 355 2.40 26.20 -0.93
C ASP A 355 2.53 24.87 -0.17
N ARG A 356 2.80 24.90 1.16
CA ARG A 356 2.78 23.71 2.03
C ARG A 356 1.39 23.15 2.23
N LEU A 357 0.40 24.03 2.42
CA LEU A 357 -1.01 23.61 2.46
C LEU A 357 -1.40 22.90 1.17
N ASP A 358 -0.86 23.34 0.03
CA ASP A 358 -1.07 22.78 -1.30
C ASP A 358 -0.48 21.39 -1.55
N GLU A 359 0.30 20.85 -0.61
CA GLU A 359 0.79 19.47 -0.64
C GLU A 359 -0.24 18.47 -0.08
N TYR A 360 -1.18 18.91 0.76
CA TYR A 360 -2.28 18.08 1.26
C TYR A 360 -3.31 17.86 0.16
N GLY A 361 -3.62 16.59 -0.13
CA GLY A 361 -4.44 16.18 -1.27
C GLY A 361 -3.72 16.29 -2.61
N ARG A 362 -2.39 16.43 -2.63
CA ARG A 362 -1.62 16.32 -3.86
C ARG A 362 -1.69 14.88 -4.37
N VAL A 363 -1.69 14.76 -5.70
CA VAL A 363 -1.55 13.47 -6.38
C VAL A 363 -0.26 13.47 -7.19
N TYR A 364 0.55 12.44 -6.99
CA TYR A 364 1.74 12.20 -7.80
C TYR A 364 1.51 11.01 -8.73
N ARG A 365 2.11 11.09 -9.90
CA ARG A 365 2.20 10.01 -10.88
C ARG A 365 3.66 9.57 -10.95
N ILE A 366 3.93 8.35 -10.54
CA ILE A 366 5.24 7.70 -10.70
C ILE A 366 5.15 6.79 -11.90
N SER A 367 6.07 6.91 -12.86
CA SER A 367 6.12 6.07 -14.04
C SER A 367 7.52 5.48 -14.23
N ARG A 368 7.59 4.30 -14.84
CA ARG A 368 8.84 3.67 -15.27
C ARG A 368 8.58 2.92 -16.57
N TYR A 369 9.54 2.97 -17.49
CA TYR A 369 9.39 2.34 -18.79
C TYR A 369 9.10 0.85 -18.66
N GLY A 370 8.14 0.38 -19.46
CA GLY A 370 7.76 -1.02 -19.54
C GLY A 370 6.78 -1.48 -18.46
N CYS A 371 6.34 -0.62 -17.54
CA CYS A 371 5.39 -0.99 -16.48
C CYS A 371 3.96 -0.60 -16.85
N GLN A 372 3.01 -1.52 -16.63
CA GLN A 372 1.60 -1.33 -16.96
C GLN A 372 0.70 -2.09 -15.99
N SER A 373 -0.43 -1.48 -15.63
CA SER A 373 -1.47 -2.07 -14.80
C SER A 373 -2.77 -2.05 -15.59
N SER A 374 -3.42 -3.21 -15.69
CA SER A 374 -4.72 -3.36 -16.33
C SER A 374 -5.72 -3.95 -15.36
N TYR A 375 -6.99 -3.60 -15.52
CA TYR A 375 -8.09 -4.07 -14.68
C TYR A 375 -9.21 -4.53 -15.60
N ARG A 376 -9.64 -5.78 -15.42
CA ARG A 376 -10.73 -6.37 -16.21
C ARG A 376 -12.10 -6.13 -15.59
#